data_AF-A0A8T7FA46-F1
#
_entry.id   AF-A0A8T7FA46-F1
#
_cell.length_a   1.000
_cell.length_b   1.000
_cell.length_c   1.000
_cell.angle_alpha   90.00
_cell.angle_beta   90.00
_cell.angle_gamma   90.00
#
_symmetry.space_group_name_H-M   'P 1'
#
loop_
_entity.id
_entity.type
_entity.pdbx_description
1 polymer ?
#
loop_
_entity_poly.entity_id
_entity_poly.type
_entity_poly.pdbx_seq_one_letter_code
_entity_poly.pdbx_strand_id
1 'polypeptide(L)' 'MTSVALGLLFVLIGLLAMLGSVLNWRLVTHSGKLLNMLLGDRIARGIYILVGLFLFVLGMGQLFGMNWIGN' A
#
# COMPACT_ATOMS: atom_id res chain seq x y z
N MET A 1 -8.50 15.05 -16.16
CA MET A 1 -8.93 13.64 -16.27
C MET A 1 -7.85 12.67 -15.79
N THR A 2 -6.57 12.91 -16.10
CA THR A 2 -5.43 12.07 -15.69
C THR A 2 -5.18 12.02 -14.17
N SER A 3 -5.25 13.15 -13.46
CA SER A 3 -5.02 13.22 -12.01
C SER A 3 -6.05 12.44 -11.18
N VAL A 4 -7.33 12.53 -11.54
CA VAL A 4 -8.40 11.80 -10.85
C VAL A 4 -8.28 10.29 -11.08
N ALA A 5 -7.97 9.86 -12.31
CA ALA A 5 -7.75 8.45 -12.62
C ALA A 5 -6.52 7.88 -11.87
N LEU A 6 -5.43 8.64 -11.79
CA LEU A 6 -4.25 8.28 -11.01
C LEU A 6 -4.55 8.22 -9.51
N GLY A 7 -5.30 9.19 -8.98
CA GLY A 7 -5.75 9.21 -7.59
C GLY A 7 -6.57 7.97 -7.23
N LEU A 8 -7.57 7.62 -8.05
CA LEU A 8 -8.37 6.40 -7.87
C LEU A 8 -7.51 5.14 -7.91
N LEU A 9 -6.55 5.06 -8.85
CA LEU A 9 -5.65 3.93 -8.99
C LEU A 9 -4.77 3.76 -7.75
N PHE A 10 -4.19 4.84 -7.22
CA PHE A 10 -3.39 4.79 -5.99
C PHE A 10 -4.22 4.44 -4.76
N VAL A 11 -5.46 4.94 -4.65
CA VAL A 11 -6.37 4.56 -3.57
C VAL A 11 -6.72 3.07 -3.63
N LEU A 12 -7.04 2.55 -4.82
CA LEU A 12 -7.33 1.12 -5.01
C LEU A 12 -6.13 0.24 -4.67
N ILE A 13 -4.93 0.59 -5.14
CA ILE A 13 -3.71 -0.16 -4.85
C ILE A 13 -3.38 -0.07 -3.36
N GLY A 14 -3.51 1.10 -2.73
CA GLY A 14 -3.29 1.28 -1.29
C GLY A 14 -4.24 0.41 -0.45
N LEU A 15 -5.54 0.40 -0.79
CA LEU A 15 -6.53 -0.46 -0.15
C LEU A 15 -6.25 -1.93 -0.37
N LEU A 16 -5.90 -2.36 -1.59
CA LEU A 16 -5.54 -3.74 -1.88
C LEU A 16 -4.26 -4.17 -1.17
N ALA A 17 -3.28 -3.29 -0.99
CA ALA A 17 -2.06 -3.56 -0.25
C ALA A 17 -2.33 -3.72 1.25
N MET A 18 -3.20 -2.88 1.83
CA MET A 18 -3.64 -3.03 3.23
C MET A 18 -4.49 -4.27 3.44
N LEU A 19 -5.51 -4.48 2.61
CA LEU A 19 -6.35 -5.68 2.63
C LEU A 19 -5.50 -6.93 2.38
N GLY A 20 -4.51 -6.85 1.50
CA GLY A 20 -3.47 -7.86 1.34
C GLY A 20 -2.70 -8.08 2.64
N SER A 21 -2.19 -7.04 3.30
CA SER A 21 -1.48 -7.24 4.57
C SER A 21 -2.33 -7.91 5.67
N VAL A 22 -3.63 -7.64 5.68
CA VAL A 22 -4.60 -8.19 6.65
C VAL A 22 -5.07 -9.60 6.27
N LEU A 23 -5.60 -9.78 5.06
CA LEU A 23 -6.19 -11.03 4.54
C LEU A 23 -5.12 -12.03 4.09
N ASN A 24 -3.99 -11.54 3.59
CA ASN A 24 -2.91 -12.35 3.01
C ASN A 24 -1.91 -12.85 4.07
N TRP A 25 -2.29 -12.78 5.35
CA TRP A 25 -1.63 -13.52 6.44
C TRP A 25 -1.79 -15.05 6.32
N ARG A 26 -2.57 -15.54 5.35
CA ARG A 26 -2.66 -16.97 5.00
C ARG A 26 -2.10 -17.35 3.62
N LEU A 27 -2.02 -16.43 2.66
CA LEU A 27 -1.61 -16.73 1.27
C LEU A 27 -0.23 -16.15 0.91
N VAL A 28 0.21 -15.04 1.51
CA VAL A 28 1.51 -14.38 1.26
C VAL A 28 2.57 -14.82 2.24
N THR A 29 2.19 -15.21 3.45
CA THR A 29 3.05 -15.81 4.48
C THR A 29 3.19 -17.33 4.31
N HIS A 30 3.23 -17.83 3.06
CA HIS A 30 4.00 -19.06 2.87
C HIS A 30 5.43 -18.71 3.29
N SER A 31 5.94 -19.37 4.34
CA SER A 31 7.27 -19.16 4.95
C SER A 31 8.47 -19.26 3.97
N GLY A 32 8.24 -19.38 2.66
CA GLY A 32 9.23 -19.39 1.59
C GLY A 32 9.36 -18.10 0.76
N LYS A 33 8.62 -17.03 1.03
CA LYS A 33 8.86 -15.74 0.31
C LYS A 33 10.04 -14.99 0.93
N LEU A 34 11.04 -14.68 0.10
CA LEU A 34 12.30 -13.98 0.42
C LEU A 34 12.16 -12.84 1.45
N LEU A 35 11.15 -11.98 1.32
CA LEU A 35 10.91 -10.86 2.25
C LEU A 35 10.62 -11.31 3.69
N ASN A 36 9.89 -12.41 3.85
CA ASN A 36 9.59 -12.99 5.16
C ASN A 36 10.82 -13.69 5.76
N MET A 37 11.62 -14.34 4.91
CA MET A 37 12.90 -14.95 5.32
C MET A 37 13.96 -13.91 5.71
N LEU A 38 13.94 -12.71 5.10
CA LEU A 38 14.95 -11.68 5.32
C LEU A 38 14.66 -10.74 6.49
N LEU A 39 13.37 -10.41 6.72
CA LEU A 39 12.97 -9.41 7.71
C LEU A 39 12.08 -9.97 8.83
N GLY A 40 11.55 -11.17 8.67
CA GLY A 40 10.59 -11.75 9.62
C GLY A 40 9.17 -11.23 9.44
N ASP A 41 8.21 -12.07 9.80
CA ASP A 41 6.78 -11.97 9.46
C ASP A 41 6.13 -10.68 9.97
N ARG A 42 6.55 -10.22 11.15
CA ARG A 42 6.05 -8.98 11.77
C ARG A 42 6.56 -7.72 11.07
N ILE A 43 7.82 -7.70 10.64
CA ILE A 43 8.43 -6.52 10.01
C ILE A 43 7.92 -6.36 8.58
N ALA A 44 7.86 -7.47 7.82
CA ALA A 44 7.29 -7.46 6.48
C ALA A 44 5.83 -6.95 6.50
N ARG A 45 5.04 -7.36 7.49
CA ARG A 45 3.67 -6.85 7.70
C ARG A 45 3.63 -5.34 7.91
N GLY A 46 4.48 -4.82 8.80
CA GLY A 46 4.57 -3.38 9.07
C GLY A 46 4.87 -2.58 7.80
N ILE A 47 5.81 -3.07 6.98
CA ILE A 47 6.17 -2.45 5.71
C ILE A 47 4.99 -2.43 4.74
N TYR A 48 4.28 -3.55 4.56
CA TYR A 48 3.12 -3.59 3.66
C TYR A 48 1.99 -2.64 4.11
N ILE A 49 1.74 -2.52 5.42
CA ILE A 49 0.75 -1.57 5.94
C ILE A 49 1.20 -0.13 5.67
N LEU A 50 2.47 0.19 5.95
CA LEU A 50 3.02 1.53 5.74
C LEU A 50 2.99 1.93 4.26
N VAL A 51 3.37 1.02 3.37
CA VAL A 51 3.32 1.25 1.91
C VAL A 51 1.88 1.44 1.44
N GLY A 52 0.95 0.61 1.90
CA GLY A 52 -0.47 0.77 1.58
C GLY A 52 -1.03 2.10 2.06
N LEU A 53 -0.69 2.53 3.29
CA LEU A 53 -1.08 3.81 3.88
C LEU A 53 -0.54 4.98 3.08
N PHE A 54 0.73 4.93 2.70
CA PHE A 54 1.36 5.97 1.90
C PHE A 54 0.66 6.15 0.55
N LEU A 55 0.42 5.05 -0.18
CA LEU A 55 -0.26 5.08 -1.48
C LEU A 55 -1.71 5.57 -1.36
N PHE A 56 -2.41 5.17 -0.29
CA PHE A 56 -3.77 5.62 -0.02
C PHE A 56 -3.82 7.14 0.20
N VAL A 57 -2.95 7.68 1.06
CA VAL A 57 -2.89 9.12 1.34
C VAL A 57 -2.50 9.91 0.09
N LEU A 58 -1.53 9.41 -0.69
CA LEU A 58 -1.11 10.04 -1.94
C LEU A 58 -2.22 10.05 -2.99
N GLY A 59 -2.97 8.94 -3.10
CA GLY A 59 -4.14 8.84 -3.97
C GLY A 59 -5.26 9.79 -3.56
N MET A 60 -5.54 9.88 -2.25
CA MET A 60 -6.50 10.87 -1.71
C MET A 60 -6.04 12.30 -2.01
N GLY A 61 -4.75 12.61 -1.84
CA GLY A 61 -4.19 13.90 -2.20
C GLY A 61 -4.47 14.30 -3.66
N GLN A 62 -4.23 13.37 -4.60
CA GLN A 62 -4.54 13.58 -6.01
C GLN A 62 -6.05 13.77 -6.28
N LEU A 63 -6.93 13.07 -5.56
CA LEU A 63 -8.39 13.20 -5.70
C LEU A 63 -8.93 14.52 -5.18
N PHE A 64 -8.39 15.00 -4.05
CA PHE A 64 -8.78 16.28 -3.45
C PHE A 64 -8.03 17.48 -4.04
N GLY A 65 -7.16 17.27 -5.03
CA GLY A 65 -6.34 18.32 -5.63
C GLY A 65 -5.30 18.90 -4.66
N MET A 66 -4.96 18.18 -3.60
CA MET A 66 -3.95 18.56 -2.63
C MET A 66 -2.58 18.06 -3.12
N ASN A 67 -1.72 18.98 -3.55
CA ASN A 67 -0.32 18.70 -3.84
C ASN A 67 0.47 18.60 -2.52
N TRP A 68 0.53 17.39 -1.95
CA TRP A 68 1.32 17.10 -0.75
C TRP A 68 2.84 17.04 -1.04
N ILE A 69 3.21 16.83 -2.31
CA ILE A 69 4.58 16.89 -2.82
C ILE A 69 4.72 18.26 -3.49
N GLY A 70 5.10 19.27 -2.70
CA GLY A 70 5.70 20.55 -3.11
C GLY A 70 5.02 21.36 -4.23
N ASN A 71 4.68 22.62 -3.92
CA ASN A 71 4.77 23.69 -4.93
C ASN A 71 6.22 23.81 -5.45
#